data_AF-A0A3D9AZ87-F1
#
_entry.id   AF-A0A3D9AZ87-F1
#
_cell.length_a   1.000
_cell.length_b   1.000
_cell.length_c   1.000
_cell.angle_alpha   90.00
_cell.angle_beta   90.00
_cell.angle_gamma   90.00
#
_symmetry.space_group_name_H-M   'P 1'
#
loop_
_entity.id
_entity.type
_entity.pdbx_description
1 polymer ?
#
loop_
_entity_poly.entity_id
_entity_poly.type
_entity_poly.pdbx_seq_one_letter_code
_entity_poly.pdbx_strand_id
1 'polypeptide(L)'
;MELKQLNKLFILIALVININTFSQLRMVDIENNEISINLKKEKGNIIKILEDKNYVVYYILDRQRFDFDKRLKSIDPVNLIFFSKKYDKGILVNFKQSIEQKKKVVYSIKLYTGAHDKYMFIPSMIIVDKNFNYEYLMKYSYIHLPNDNNAFTSSIAIQDNKHRCNVISVEIKDNMVYQNIDDILSNISKVHKDEVVKKCNPIFDEMDLKDFFPNKIIK
;
A
#
# COMPACT_ATOMS: atom_id res chain seq x y z
N MET A 1 -29.97 37.80 27.09
CA MET A 1 -30.17 37.12 25.79
C MET A 1 -28.79 36.74 25.29
N GLU A 2 -28.16 35.64 25.74
CA GLU A 2 -26.73 35.43 25.37
C GLU A 2 -26.14 34.01 25.53
N LEU A 3 -26.84 33.01 26.08
CA LEU A 3 -26.26 31.66 26.17
C LEU A 3 -26.61 30.73 24.97
N LYS A 4 -27.68 31.04 24.22
CA LYS A 4 -28.15 30.18 23.11
C LYS A 4 -27.42 30.39 21.78
N GLN A 5 -26.74 31.53 21.58
CA GLN A 5 -25.99 31.79 20.35
C GLN A 5 -24.57 31.20 20.39
N LEU A 6 -23.94 31.11 21.57
CA LEU A 6 -22.59 30.57 21.71
C LEU A 6 -22.51 29.08 21.29
N ASN A 7 -23.51 28.27 21.68
CA ASN A 7 -23.56 26.86 21.28
C ASN A 7 -23.80 26.64 19.78
N LYS A 8 -24.47 27.56 19.08
CA LYS A 8 -24.60 27.48 17.61
C LYS A 8 -23.28 27.77 16.90
N LEU A 9 -22.43 28.64 17.46
CA LEU A 9 -21.12 28.95 16.90
C LEU A 9 -20.13 27.79 17.09
N PHE A 10 -20.13 27.13 18.26
CA PHE A 10 -19.30 25.93 18.48
C PHE A 10 -19.74 24.74 17.62
N ILE A 11 -21.05 24.58 17.39
CA ILE A 11 -21.56 23.56 16.46
C ILE A 11 -21.15 23.88 15.03
N LEU A 12 -21.17 25.15 14.60
CA LEU A 12 -20.66 25.54 13.28
C LEU A 12 -19.14 25.35 13.14
N ILE A 13 -18.35 25.67 14.17
CA ILE A 13 -16.89 25.51 14.11
C ILE A 13 -16.49 24.02 14.15
N ALA A 14 -17.22 23.18 14.89
CA ALA A 14 -17.04 21.72 14.85
C ALA A 14 -17.48 21.11 13.50
N LEU A 15 -18.40 21.75 12.76
CA LEU A 15 -18.81 21.35 11.41
C LEU A 15 -17.85 21.85 10.30
N VAL A 16 -17.06 22.90 10.55
CA VAL A 16 -16.06 23.39 9.58
C VAL A 16 -14.74 22.59 9.64
N ILE A 17 -14.49 21.82 10.70
CA ILE A 17 -13.30 20.95 10.80
C ILE A 17 -13.51 19.59 10.08
N ASN A 18 -14.72 19.29 9.60
CA ASN A 18 -15.04 18.03 8.89
C ASN A 18 -15.12 18.16 7.35
N ILE A 19 -14.60 19.26 6.80
CA ILE A 19 -14.39 19.43 5.36
C ILE A 19 -12.89 19.42 5.08
N ASN A 20 -12.23 18.32 5.45
CA ASN A 20 -11.05 17.90 4.70
C ASN A 20 -11.45 16.62 3.98
N THR A 21 -12.12 16.81 2.84
CA THR A 21 -12.18 15.84 1.76
C THR A 21 -10.75 15.55 1.29
N PHE A 22 -9.98 14.76 2.05
CA PHE A 22 -8.83 14.06 1.48
C PHE A 22 -9.41 12.92 0.65
N SER A 23 -9.83 13.22 -0.59
CA SER A 23 -10.41 12.24 -1.51
C SER A 23 -9.36 11.39 -2.22
N GLN A 24 -8.14 11.31 -1.66
CA GLN A 24 -6.97 10.74 -2.31
C GLN A 24 -6.08 10.11 -1.23
N LEU A 25 -5.95 8.79 -1.25
CA LEU A 25 -5.00 8.05 -0.41
C LEU A 25 -3.70 7.87 -1.20
N ARG A 26 -2.56 8.07 -0.55
CA ARG A 26 -1.22 7.78 -1.09
C ARG A 26 -0.52 6.79 -0.15
N MET A 27 0.47 6.06 -0.66
CA MET A 27 1.18 5.10 0.18
C MET A 27 1.98 5.79 1.28
N VAL A 28 2.55 6.98 1.00
CA VAL A 28 3.29 7.78 1.99
C VAL A 28 2.45 8.18 3.21
N ASP A 29 1.12 8.18 3.11
CA ASP A 29 0.25 8.59 4.21
C ASP A 29 0.29 7.59 5.40
N ILE A 30 0.93 6.43 5.25
CA ILE A 30 1.22 5.49 6.36
C ILE A 30 2.58 5.71 7.04
N GLU A 31 3.41 6.61 6.53
CA GLU A 31 4.74 6.87 7.05
C GLU A 31 4.68 7.25 8.54
N ASN A 32 5.48 6.59 9.35
CA ASN A 32 5.53 6.76 10.81
C ASN A 32 4.24 6.42 11.56
N ASN A 33 3.22 5.85 10.92
CA ASN A 33 2.04 5.39 11.64
C ASN A 33 2.41 4.28 12.62
N GLU A 34 1.92 4.44 13.85
CA GLU A 34 2.06 3.45 14.92
C GLU A 34 0.71 2.75 15.13
N ILE A 35 0.72 1.42 15.07
CA ILE A 35 -0.45 0.58 15.31
C ILE A 35 -0.15 -0.38 16.46
N SER A 36 -1.19 -0.76 17.21
CA SER A 36 -1.07 -1.79 18.24
C SER A 36 -1.78 -3.06 17.82
N ILE A 37 -1.05 -4.17 17.76
CA ILE A 37 -1.58 -5.50 17.43
C ILE A 37 -1.59 -6.36 18.69
N ASN A 38 -2.74 -6.96 18.97
CA ASN A 38 -2.88 -7.96 20.03
C ASN A 38 -3.11 -9.35 19.43
N LEU A 39 -2.08 -10.20 19.46
CA LEU A 39 -2.12 -11.52 18.82
C LEU A 39 -3.17 -12.48 19.40
N LYS A 40 -3.68 -12.20 20.61
CA LYS A 40 -4.78 -12.96 21.22
C LYS A 40 -6.16 -12.51 20.70
N LYS A 41 -6.30 -11.23 20.33
CA LYS A 41 -7.56 -10.67 19.81
C LYS A 41 -7.66 -10.86 18.29
N GLU A 42 -6.57 -10.62 17.58
CA GLU A 42 -6.50 -10.79 16.13
C GLU A 42 -6.45 -12.28 15.81
N LYS A 43 -7.55 -12.83 15.28
CA LYS A 43 -7.65 -14.24 14.88
C LYS A 43 -7.28 -14.46 13.41
N GLY A 44 -7.61 -13.49 12.55
CA GLY A 44 -7.24 -13.51 11.14
C GLY A 44 -5.80 -13.04 10.91
N ASN A 45 -5.36 -13.16 9.66
CA ASN A 45 -4.05 -12.64 9.23
C ASN A 45 -4.16 -11.30 8.51
N ILE A 46 -5.38 -10.77 8.33
CA ILE A 46 -5.62 -9.49 7.68
C ILE A 46 -6.25 -8.54 8.69
N ILE A 47 -5.55 -7.46 9.01
CA ILE A 47 -5.96 -6.49 10.01
C ILE A 47 -6.19 -5.16 9.32
N LYS A 48 -7.37 -4.55 9.52
CA LYS A 48 -7.61 -3.18 9.05
C LYS A 48 -6.87 -2.20 9.96
N ILE A 49 -6.00 -1.39 9.39
CA ILE A 49 -5.21 -0.40 10.13
C ILE A 49 -5.64 1.04 9.85
N LEU A 50 -6.28 1.27 8.71
CA LEU A 50 -6.89 2.55 8.34
C LEU A 50 -8.16 2.26 7.53
N GLU A 51 -9.24 2.99 7.78
CA GLU A 51 -10.46 2.90 6.99
C GLU A 51 -11.17 4.25 6.96
N ASP A 52 -11.57 4.68 5.76
CA ASP A 52 -12.47 5.81 5.54
C ASP A 52 -13.60 5.41 4.57
N LYS A 53 -14.36 6.39 4.07
CA LYS A 53 -15.47 6.15 3.14
C LYS A 53 -15.04 5.60 1.76
N ASN A 54 -13.80 5.85 1.34
CA ASN A 54 -13.27 5.56 0.01
C ASN A 54 -12.19 4.45 0.03
N TYR A 55 -11.48 4.27 1.14
CA TYR A 55 -10.30 3.41 1.21
C TYR A 55 -10.28 2.56 2.48
N VAL A 56 -9.51 1.46 2.39
CA VAL A 56 -9.10 0.64 3.53
C VAL A 56 -7.63 0.28 3.34
N VAL A 57 -6.82 0.42 4.39
CA VAL A 57 -5.46 -0.14 4.42
C VAL A 57 -5.46 -1.38 5.29
N TYR A 58 -5.04 -2.50 4.70
CA TYR A 58 -4.89 -3.77 5.40
C TYR A 58 -3.43 -4.07 5.67
N TYR A 59 -3.15 -4.53 6.88
CA TYR A 59 -1.89 -5.10 7.33
C TYR A 59 -1.98 -6.62 7.27
N ILE A 60 -1.06 -7.26 6.54
CA ILE A 60 -0.98 -8.73 6.48
C ILE A 60 -0.03 -9.20 7.57
N LEU A 61 -0.61 -9.84 8.59
CA LEU A 61 0.07 -10.38 9.74
C LEU A 61 0.80 -11.68 9.40
N ASP A 62 2.13 -11.63 9.41
CA ASP A 62 2.99 -12.81 9.48
C ASP A 62 3.33 -13.08 10.95
N ARG A 63 2.64 -14.05 11.56
CA ARG A 63 2.82 -14.39 12.99
C ARG A 63 4.22 -14.92 13.31
N GLN A 64 4.93 -15.48 12.33
CA GLN A 64 6.30 -15.99 12.55
C GLN A 64 7.25 -14.84 12.89
N ARG A 65 6.97 -13.65 12.36
CA ARG A 65 7.70 -12.42 12.66
C ARG A 65 7.48 -11.91 14.08
N PHE A 66 6.64 -12.52 14.92
CA PHE A 66 6.40 -12.05 16.30
C PHE A 66 7.02 -12.96 17.37
N ASP A 67 7.77 -13.98 16.94
CA ASP A 67 8.44 -14.97 17.79
C ASP A 67 9.92 -14.65 18.06
N PHE A 68 10.33 -13.38 17.93
CA PHE A 68 11.71 -12.94 18.18
C PHE A 68 11.95 -12.58 19.65
N ASP A 69 13.23 -12.55 20.06
CA ASP A 69 13.63 -12.26 21.43
C ASP A 69 13.08 -10.91 21.91
N LYS A 70 12.33 -10.96 23.02
CA LYS A 70 11.41 -9.94 23.53
C LYS A 70 12.06 -8.59 23.86
N ARG A 71 13.40 -8.52 23.82
CA ARG A 71 14.20 -7.35 24.18
C ARG A 71 14.68 -6.54 22.97
N LEU A 72 14.49 -7.05 21.76
CA LEU A 72 15.00 -6.42 20.54
C LEU A 72 13.87 -5.86 19.70
N LYS A 73 14.07 -4.62 19.23
CA LYS A 73 13.25 -4.02 18.20
C LYS A 73 13.59 -4.70 16.87
N SER A 74 12.65 -5.43 16.28
CA SER A 74 12.85 -6.00 14.94
C SER A 74 12.59 -4.94 13.87
N ILE A 75 13.33 -5.01 12.75
CA ILE A 75 13.04 -4.30 11.51
C ILE A 75 12.84 -5.37 10.44
N ASP A 76 11.61 -5.49 9.95
CA ASP A 76 11.19 -6.55 9.05
C ASP A 76 10.45 -5.98 7.83
N PRO A 77 10.42 -6.71 6.70
CA PRO A 77 9.45 -6.42 5.64
C PRO A 77 8.02 -6.69 6.13
N VAL A 78 7.06 -5.98 5.53
CA VAL A 78 5.63 -6.16 5.78
C VAL A 78 4.83 -5.95 4.50
N ASN A 79 3.82 -6.79 4.33
CA ASN A 79 2.89 -6.68 3.23
C ASN A 79 1.66 -5.86 3.65
N LEU A 80 1.41 -4.76 2.92
CA LEU A 80 0.24 -3.90 3.11
C LEU A 80 -0.61 -3.89 1.84
N ILE A 81 -1.94 -3.81 2.00
CA ILE A 81 -2.87 -3.63 0.89
C ILE A 81 -3.53 -2.26 1.01
N PHE A 82 -3.33 -1.40 0.01
CA PHE A 82 -4.03 -0.14 -0.15
C PHE A 82 -5.25 -0.37 -1.02
N PHE A 83 -6.43 -0.52 -0.39
CA PHE A 83 -7.66 -0.91 -1.06
C PHE A 83 -8.55 0.29 -1.38
N SER A 84 -8.91 0.46 -2.65
CA SER A 84 -9.87 1.45 -3.11
C SER A 84 -11.26 0.82 -3.23
N LYS A 85 -12.23 1.35 -2.47
CA LYS A 85 -13.64 0.98 -2.55
C LYS A 85 -14.28 1.43 -3.88
N LYS A 86 -13.71 2.42 -4.56
CA LYS A 86 -14.17 2.90 -5.87
C LYS A 86 -13.92 1.86 -6.97
N TYR A 87 -12.76 1.21 -6.94
CA TYR A 87 -12.35 0.26 -7.98
C TYR A 87 -12.57 -1.21 -7.59
N ASP A 88 -12.96 -1.49 -6.34
CA ASP A 88 -12.99 -2.84 -5.75
C ASP A 88 -11.66 -3.60 -5.94
N LYS A 89 -10.56 -2.85 -5.80
CA LYS A 89 -9.19 -3.34 -6.01
C LYS A 89 -8.25 -2.76 -4.98
N GLY A 90 -7.20 -3.52 -4.67
CA GLY A 90 -6.12 -3.07 -3.81
C GLY A 90 -4.76 -3.19 -4.46
N ILE A 91 -3.81 -2.41 -3.96
CA ILE A 91 -2.39 -2.52 -4.29
C ILE A 91 -1.69 -3.13 -3.09
N LEU A 92 -1.23 -4.37 -3.26
CA LEU A 92 -0.36 -5.08 -2.34
C LEU A 92 1.09 -4.65 -2.59
N VAL A 93 1.75 -4.16 -1.55
CA VAL A 93 3.11 -3.64 -1.59
C VAL A 93 3.87 -4.06 -0.33
N ASN A 94 5.18 -4.25 -0.49
CA ASN A 94 6.07 -4.59 0.61
C ASN A 94 6.78 -3.33 1.13
N PHE A 95 6.63 -3.06 2.43
CA PHE A 95 7.27 -1.95 3.13
C PHE A 95 8.11 -2.44 4.30
N LYS A 96 8.82 -1.52 4.96
CA LYS A 96 9.51 -1.83 6.21
C LYS A 96 8.59 -1.56 7.38
N GLN A 97 8.70 -2.39 8.41
CA GLN A 97 8.09 -2.17 9.71
C GLN A 97 9.12 -2.31 10.80
N SER A 98 8.82 -1.70 11.94
CA SER A 98 9.43 -2.08 13.19
C SER A 98 8.40 -2.66 14.13
N ILE A 99 8.78 -3.72 14.85
CA ILE A 99 7.92 -4.40 15.82
C ILE A 99 8.58 -4.32 17.20
N GLU A 100 7.83 -3.85 18.19
CA GLU A 100 8.26 -3.78 19.59
C GLU A 100 7.20 -4.44 20.49
N GLN A 101 7.62 -5.42 21.29
CA GLN A 101 6.71 -6.05 22.26
C GLN A 101 6.47 -5.12 23.46
N LYS A 102 5.23 -4.62 23.60
CA LYS A 102 4.84 -3.78 24.76
C LYS A 102 4.37 -4.64 25.94
N LYS A 103 3.68 -5.75 25.67
CA LYS A 103 3.22 -6.76 26.66
C LYS A 103 3.28 -8.14 26.02
N LYS A 104 3.16 -9.22 26.81
CA LYS A 104 3.27 -10.63 26.37
C LYS A 104 2.56 -10.97 25.04
N VAL A 105 1.43 -10.33 24.74
CA VAL A 105 0.65 -10.56 23.50
C VAL A 105 0.33 -9.27 22.74
N VAL A 106 0.89 -8.13 23.15
CA VAL A 106 0.59 -6.81 22.58
C VAL A 106 1.87 -6.21 22.04
N TYR A 107 1.84 -5.85 20.77
CA TYR A 107 2.97 -5.34 20.02
C TYR A 107 2.61 -3.95 19.49
N SER A 108 3.58 -3.04 19.56
CA SER A 108 3.54 -1.78 18.81
C SER A 108 4.28 -2.01 17.51
N ILE A 109 3.71 -1.50 16.42
CA ILE A 109 4.27 -1.62 15.09
C ILE A 109 4.35 -0.23 14.50
N LYS A 110 5.52 0.12 14.00
CA LYS A 110 5.74 1.38 13.28
C LYS A 110 6.03 1.09 11.82
N LEU A 111 5.31 1.72 10.91
CA LEU A 111 5.43 1.51 9.47
C LEU A 111 6.34 2.56 8.83
N TYR A 112 7.11 2.13 7.83
CA TYR A 112 8.05 2.95 7.09
C TYR A 112 7.92 2.66 5.59
N THR A 113 7.53 3.68 4.85
CA THR A 113 7.50 3.70 3.38
C THR A 113 8.86 3.97 2.78
N GLY A 114 9.79 4.46 3.61
CA GLY A 114 11.13 4.82 3.18
C GLY A 114 11.17 6.16 2.44
N ALA A 115 10.08 6.96 2.44
CA ALA A 115 9.83 8.16 1.61
C ALA A 115 10.97 9.19 1.48
N HIS A 116 11.98 9.09 2.35
CA HIS A 116 13.18 9.93 2.38
C HIS A 116 14.37 9.35 1.56
N ASP A 117 14.30 8.11 1.07
CA ASP A 117 15.38 7.40 0.36
C ASP A 117 14.98 7.12 -1.09
N LYS A 118 15.80 7.49 -2.09
CA LYS A 118 15.46 7.27 -3.51
C LYS A 118 15.27 5.78 -3.87
N TYR A 119 15.78 4.85 -3.05
CA TYR A 119 15.59 3.39 -3.17
C TYR A 119 14.52 2.84 -2.18
N MET A 120 13.48 3.63 -1.94
CA MET A 120 12.43 3.56 -0.90
C MET A 120 11.88 2.15 -0.54
N PHE A 121 11.61 1.27 -1.51
CA PHE A 121 10.91 0.00 -1.29
C PHE A 121 11.18 -1.00 -2.42
N ILE A 122 10.80 -2.28 -2.20
CA ILE A 122 10.88 -3.30 -3.26
C ILE A 122 9.96 -2.86 -4.41
N PRO A 123 10.47 -2.65 -5.63
CA PRO A 123 9.70 -2.03 -6.72
C PRO A 123 8.55 -2.91 -7.23
N SER A 124 8.47 -4.14 -6.77
CA SER A 124 7.43 -5.09 -7.09
C SER A 124 6.18 -4.83 -6.26
N MET A 125 5.02 -4.89 -6.89
CA MET A 125 3.68 -4.74 -6.31
C MET A 125 2.69 -5.68 -6.99
N ILE A 126 1.57 -5.97 -6.34
CA ILE A 126 0.51 -6.82 -6.88
C ILE A 126 -0.82 -6.08 -6.78
N ILE A 127 -1.59 -6.05 -7.87
CA ILE A 127 -2.97 -5.58 -7.84
C ILE A 127 -3.88 -6.76 -7.51
N VAL A 128 -4.69 -6.59 -6.48
CA VAL A 128 -5.61 -7.60 -5.97
C VAL A 128 -7.07 -7.20 -6.15
N ASP A 129 -7.96 -8.17 -6.36
CA ASP A 129 -9.40 -7.94 -6.42
C ASP A 129 -10.03 -7.80 -5.01
N LYS A 130 -11.35 -7.58 -4.94
CA LYS A 130 -12.13 -7.55 -3.68
C LYS A 130 -12.04 -8.81 -2.81
N ASN A 131 -11.63 -9.92 -3.40
CA ASN A 131 -11.44 -11.20 -2.71
C ASN A 131 -9.97 -11.45 -2.35
N PHE A 132 -9.08 -10.49 -2.64
CA PHE A 132 -7.63 -10.58 -2.49
C PHE A 132 -6.96 -11.60 -3.43
N ASN A 133 -7.58 -11.91 -4.57
CA ASN A 133 -6.94 -12.67 -5.64
C ASN A 133 -6.01 -11.77 -6.45
N TYR A 134 -4.87 -12.32 -6.89
CA TYR A 134 -3.88 -11.57 -7.66
C TYR A 134 -4.33 -11.47 -9.12
N GLU A 135 -4.66 -10.26 -9.57
CA GLU A 135 -5.08 -10.02 -10.95
C GLU A 135 -3.93 -9.52 -11.83
N TYR A 136 -3.14 -8.56 -11.34
CA TYR A 136 -2.03 -7.99 -12.09
C TYR A 136 -0.79 -7.88 -11.22
N LEU A 137 0.37 -7.95 -11.87
CA LEU A 137 1.64 -7.57 -11.27
C LEU A 137 2.00 -6.17 -11.73
N MET A 138 2.66 -5.40 -10.87
CA MET A 138 3.07 -4.03 -11.17
C MET A 138 4.49 -3.79 -10.71
N LYS A 139 5.35 -3.33 -11.63
CA LYS A 139 6.76 -3.06 -11.35
C LYS A 139 7.03 -1.57 -11.50
N TYR A 140 7.59 -0.98 -10.46
CA TYR A 140 8.05 0.40 -10.43
C TYR A 140 9.49 0.50 -10.95
N SER A 141 9.74 1.44 -11.85
CA SER A 141 11.07 1.74 -12.36
C SER A 141 11.40 3.20 -12.08
N TYR A 142 12.64 3.44 -11.69
CA TYR A 142 13.21 4.76 -11.43
C TYR A 142 14.54 4.87 -12.15
N ILE A 143 14.67 5.83 -13.05
CA ILE A 143 15.88 6.04 -13.86
C ILE A 143 16.32 7.49 -13.71
N HIS A 144 17.56 7.69 -13.27
CA HIS A 144 18.23 8.99 -13.31
C HIS A 144 18.61 9.36 -14.75
N LEU A 145 18.40 10.61 -15.12
CA LEU A 145 18.87 11.10 -16.42
C LEU A 145 20.41 11.18 -16.41
N PRO A 146 21.11 10.74 -17.48
CA PRO A 146 22.57 10.59 -17.49
C PRO A 146 23.37 11.85 -17.11
N ASN A 147 22.78 13.03 -17.28
CA ASN A 147 23.46 14.32 -17.09
C ASN A 147 22.83 15.18 -15.99
N ASP A 148 21.84 14.66 -15.24
CA ASP A 148 21.21 15.40 -14.15
C ASP A 148 20.77 14.43 -13.04
N ASN A 149 21.52 14.45 -11.93
CA ASN A 149 21.24 13.62 -10.75
C ASN A 149 19.96 14.05 -9.99
N ASN A 150 19.40 15.22 -10.32
CA ASN A 150 18.18 15.75 -9.73
C ASN A 150 16.96 15.51 -10.62
N ALA A 151 17.14 15.26 -11.91
CA ALA A 151 16.06 14.90 -12.82
C ALA A 151 15.99 13.37 -13.00
N PHE A 152 14.79 12.82 -12.82
CA PHE A 152 14.54 11.40 -12.95
C PHE A 152 13.24 11.17 -13.69
N THR A 153 13.15 10.01 -14.33
CA THR A 153 11.90 9.51 -14.87
C THR A 153 11.48 8.29 -14.06
N SER A 154 10.24 8.31 -13.63
CA SER A 154 9.60 7.23 -12.90
C SER A 154 8.51 6.63 -13.77
N SER A 155 8.39 5.31 -13.76
CA SER A 155 7.32 4.63 -14.49
C SER A 155 6.82 3.41 -13.75
N ILE A 156 5.59 3.00 -14.06
CA ILE A 156 5.03 1.72 -13.66
C ILE A 156 4.76 0.89 -14.90
N ALA A 157 5.11 -0.38 -14.84
CA ALA A 157 4.72 -1.36 -15.84
C ALA A 157 3.76 -2.35 -15.20
N ILE A 158 2.64 -2.63 -15.85
CA ILE A 158 1.59 -3.54 -15.37
C ILE A 158 1.52 -4.75 -16.29
N GLN A 159 1.48 -5.93 -15.68
CA GLN A 159 1.50 -7.23 -16.32
C GLN A 159 0.29 -8.05 -15.84
N ASP A 160 -0.39 -8.74 -16.75
CA ASP A 160 -1.43 -9.70 -16.38
C ASP A 160 -0.84 -10.87 -15.56
N ASN A 161 -1.46 -11.21 -14.43
CA ASN A 161 -0.96 -12.28 -13.57
C ASN A 161 -1.15 -13.67 -14.21
N LYS A 162 -2.22 -13.87 -14.99
CA LYS A 162 -2.58 -15.16 -15.57
C LYS A 162 -1.70 -15.56 -16.75
N HIS A 163 -1.48 -14.66 -17.69
CA HIS A 163 -0.72 -14.91 -18.92
C HIS A 163 0.71 -14.38 -18.87
N ARG A 164 1.08 -13.66 -17.80
CA ARG A 164 2.40 -13.05 -17.58
C ARG A 164 2.82 -12.04 -18.66
N CYS A 165 1.86 -11.42 -19.34
CA CYS A 165 2.15 -10.50 -20.44
C CYS A 165 2.10 -9.05 -20.02
N ASN A 166 3.10 -8.28 -20.48
CA ASN A 166 3.13 -6.85 -20.35
C ASN A 166 1.92 -6.26 -21.02
N VAL A 167 1.20 -5.44 -20.27
CA VAL A 167 -0.03 -4.86 -20.77
C VAL A 167 0.15 -3.37 -21.01
N ILE A 168 0.75 -2.65 -20.06
CA ILE A 168 0.91 -1.20 -20.15
C ILE A 168 2.17 -0.72 -19.41
N SER A 169 2.77 0.36 -19.91
CA SER A 169 3.78 1.16 -19.21
C SER A 169 3.25 2.58 -19.09
N VAL A 170 3.36 3.18 -17.91
CA VAL A 170 2.82 4.51 -17.60
C VAL A 170 3.90 5.32 -16.89
N GLU A 171 4.21 6.50 -17.42
CA GLU A 171 5.07 7.47 -16.75
C GLU A 171 4.34 8.08 -15.55
N ILE A 172 5.04 8.23 -14.44
CA ILE A 172 4.55 8.87 -13.23
C ILE A 172 5.41 10.08 -12.91
N LYS A 173 4.78 11.14 -12.40
CA LYS A 173 5.41 12.46 -12.22
C LYS A 173 6.41 12.52 -11.06
N ASP A 174 6.27 11.61 -10.09
CA ASP A 174 7.04 11.59 -8.86
C ASP A 174 7.18 10.13 -8.39
N ASN A 175 7.85 9.88 -7.28
CA ASN A 175 7.96 8.56 -6.68
C ASN A 175 6.57 7.93 -6.47
N MET A 176 6.51 6.62 -6.69
CA MET A 176 5.30 5.82 -6.56
C MET A 176 4.57 6.02 -5.22
N VAL A 177 5.30 6.20 -4.11
CA VAL A 177 4.67 6.35 -2.79
C VAL A 177 3.84 7.62 -2.65
N TYR A 178 4.10 8.64 -3.47
CA TYR A 178 3.34 9.90 -3.51
C TYR A 178 2.20 9.89 -4.52
N GLN A 179 2.12 8.87 -5.37
CA GLN A 179 1.00 8.72 -6.31
C GLN A 179 -0.29 8.36 -5.56
N ASN A 180 -1.40 8.92 -6.01
CA ASN A 180 -2.72 8.55 -5.51
C ASN A 180 -3.04 7.12 -5.95
N ILE A 181 -3.51 6.31 -5.01
CA ILE A 181 -3.93 4.92 -5.25
C ILE A 181 -4.96 4.84 -6.38
N ASP A 182 -5.92 5.77 -6.42
CA ASP A 182 -6.96 5.76 -7.46
C ASP A 182 -6.41 6.11 -8.86
N ASP A 183 -5.37 6.92 -8.94
CA ASP A 183 -4.73 7.28 -10.21
C ASP A 183 -3.93 6.08 -10.74
N ILE A 184 -3.24 5.37 -9.86
CA ILE A 184 -2.56 4.11 -10.19
C ILE A 184 -3.59 3.10 -10.72
N LEU A 185 -4.67 2.85 -9.96
CA LEU A 185 -5.69 1.87 -10.30
C LEU A 185 -6.49 2.25 -11.56
N SER A 186 -6.63 3.54 -11.87
CA SER A 186 -7.26 3.99 -13.11
C SER A 186 -6.56 3.47 -14.37
N ASN A 187 -5.26 3.19 -14.30
CA ASN A 187 -4.52 2.65 -15.44
C ASN A 187 -4.90 1.20 -15.76
N ILE A 188 -5.49 0.46 -14.80
CA ILE A 188 -5.94 -0.92 -15.02
C ILE A 188 -7.07 -0.97 -16.06
N SER A 189 -7.93 0.05 -16.17
CA SER A 189 -8.99 0.06 -17.18
C SER A 189 -8.46 0.14 -18.62
N LYS A 190 -7.19 0.53 -18.79
CA LYS A 190 -6.49 0.59 -20.09
C LYS A 190 -5.91 -0.78 -20.49
N VAL A 191 -6.00 -1.77 -19.61
CA VAL A 191 -5.50 -3.13 -19.87
C VAL A 191 -6.49 -3.90 -20.73
N HIS A 192 -6.11 -4.20 -21.98
CA HIS A 192 -6.92 -5.02 -22.88
C HIS A 192 -6.91 -6.49 -22.42
N LYS A 193 -8.10 -7.06 -22.18
CA LYS A 193 -8.25 -8.41 -21.63
C LYS A 193 -8.17 -9.54 -22.66
N ASP A 194 -8.34 -9.22 -23.95
CA ASP A 194 -8.68 -10.21 -24.99
C ASP A 194 -7.65 -10.34 -26.12
N GLU A 195 -6.52 -9.62 -26.06
CA GLU A 195 -5.48 -9.81 -27.05
C GLU A 195 -4.60 -10.99 -26.66
N VAL A 196 -4.73 -12.10 -27.41
CA VAL A 196 -3.81 -13.24 -27.34
C VAL A 196 -2.43 -12.76 -27.81
N VAL A 197 -1.63 -12.24 -26.88
CA VAL A 197 -0.31 -11.68 -27.17
C VAL A 197 0.64 -12.83 -27.56
N LYS A 198 0.95 -12.93 -28.86
CA LYS A 198 1.81 -13.99 -29.44
C LYS A 198 3.29 -13.91 -29.04
N LYS A 199 3.74 -12.79 -28.47
CA LYS A 199 5.10 -12.58 -27.93
C LYS A 199 5.03 -11.81 -26.62
N CYS A 200 5.30 -12.50 -25.54
CA CYS A 200 5.06 -12.04 -24.19
C CYS A 200 6.42 -11.86 -23.49
N ASN A 201 6.80 -10.62 -23.17
CA ASN A 201 8.00 -10.31 -22.41
C ASN A 201 7.60 -10.06 -20.96
N PRO A 202 7.82 -10.97 -20.01
CA PRO A 202 7.50 -10.71 -18.61
C PRO A 202 8.43 -9.63 -18.03
N ILE A 203 7.89 -8.75 -17.20
CA ILE A 203 8.64 -7.73 -16.42
C ILE A 203 8.95 -8.19 -15.00
N PHE A 204 8.24 -9.22 -14.53
CA PHE A 204 8.42 -9.82 -13.21
C PHE A 204 9.22 -11.12 -13.31
N ASP A 205 10.18 -11.27 -12.40
CA ASP A 205 10.79 -12.55 -12.12
C ASP A 205 9.91 -13.34 -11.14
N GLU A 206 9.91 -14.67 -11.23
CA GLU A 206 9.23 -15.50 -10.23
C GLU A 206 9.83 -15.34 -8.83
N MET A 207 11.13 -15.02 -8.73
CA MET A 207 11.78 -14.77 -7.44
C MET A 207 11.14 -13.60 -6.70
N ASP A 208 10.82 -12.51 -7.40
CA ASP A 208 10.15 -11.34 -6.82
C ASP A 208 8.81 -11.70 -6.17
N LEU A 209 8.08 -12.67 -6.76
CA LEU A 209 6.80 -13.14 -6.21
C LEU A 209 6.99 -14.03 -5.00
N LYS A 210 7.95 -14.96 -5.05
CA LYS A 210 8.18 -15.97 -3.99
C LYS A 210 8.79 -15.37 -2.73
N ASP A 211 9.68 -14.38 -2.88
CA ASP A 211 10.48 -13.88 -1.76
C ASP A 211 9.78 -12.74 -0.99
N PHE A 212 8.93 -11.97 -1.67
CA PHE A 212 8.34 -10.76 -1.08
C PHE A 212 6.84 -10.85 -0.84
N PHE A 213 6.12 -11.70 -1.58
CA PHE A 213 4.66 -11.80 -1.50
C PHE A 213 4.21 -13.18 -1.04
N PRO A 214 3.11 -13.27 -0.26
CA PRO A 214 2.55 -14.57 0.09
C PRO A 214 2.00 -15.24 -1.17
N ASN A 215 2.07 -16.57 -1.27
CA ASN A 215 1.46 -17.32 -2.37
C ASN A 215 -0.06 -17.11 -2.46
N LYS A 216 -0.70 -16.87 -1.30
CA LYS A 216 -2.12 -16.55 -1.18
C LYS A 216 -2.34 -15.71 0.06
N ILE A 217 -3.23 -14.72 -0.05
CA ILE A 217 -3.72 -13.98 1.10
C ILE A 217 -4.81 -14.81 1.80
N ILE A 218 -4.54 -15.26 3.02
CA ILE A 218 -5.47 -16.03 3.85
C ILE A 218 -6.17 -15.05 4.80
N LYS A 219 -7.51 -14.99 4.71
CA LYS A 219 -8.36 -14.15 5.58
C LYS A 219 -8.37 -14.69 7.02
#